data_AF-A0A2N2D0I0-F1
#
_entry.id   AF-A0A2N2D0I0-F1
#
_cell.length_a   1.000
_cell.length_b   1.000
_cell.length_c   1.000
_cell.angle_alpha   90.00
_cell.angle_beta   90.00
_cell.angle_gamma   90.00
#
_symmetry.space_group_name_H-M   'P 1'
#
loop_
_entity.id
_entity.type
_entity.pdbx_description
1 polymer ?
#
loop_
_entity_poly.entity_id
_entity_poly.type
_entity_poly.pdbx_seq_one_letter_code
_entity_poly.pdbx_strand_id
1 'polypeptide(L)'
;MQDKRGSIVSKKDFIKDGLYAKEEYEGLLVSSDMQQGCYNLGVQLAEDQVLFVDQATESNINEKLQTWVPQIQTLQRQHNVKNNSGNYAR
;
A
#
# COMPACT_ATOMS: atom_id res chain seq x y z
N MET A 1 10.49 -11.60 -12.18
CA MET A 1 10.12 -10.44 -11.36
C MET A 1 8.77 -9.96 -11.85
N GLN A 2 7.68 -10.30 -11.15
CA GLN A 2 6.35 -9.80 -11.51
C GLN A 2 6.19 -8.46 -10.80
N ASP A 3 6.20 -7.36 -11.57
CA ASP A 3 5.86 -6.03 -11.11
C ASP A 3 4.40 -6.02 -10.60
N LYS A 4 4.21 -6.34 -9.32
CA LYS A 4 2.91 -6.22 -8.63
C LYS A 4 2.55 -4.75 -8.35
N ARG A 5 3.41 -3.80 -8.73
CA ARG A 5 3.20 -2.35 -8.56
C ARG A 5 1.93 -1.91 -9.29
N GLY A 6 1.08 -1.17 -8.59
CA GLY A 6 -0.23 -0.75 -9.07
C GLY A 6 -1.35 -1.79 -8.91
N SER A 7 -1.05 -2.99 -8.38
CA SER A 7 -2.08 -4.01 -8.13
C SER A 7 -2.77 -3.77 -6.79
N ILE A 8 -4.11 -3.84 -6.79
CA ILE A 8 -4.90 -3.84 -5.57
C ILE A 8 -5.07 -5.28 -5.11
N VAL A 9 -4.67 -5.56 -3.87
CA VAL A 9 -4.78 -6.86 -3.23
C VAL A 9 -5.55 -6.72 -1.91
N SER A 10 -6.07 -7.84 -1.42
CA SER A 10 -6.72 -7.88 -0.12
C SER A 10 -5.70 -7.63 0.99
N LYS A 11 -6.10 -6.94 2.08
CA LYS A 11 -5.22 -6.71 3.24
C LYS A 11 -4.67 -8.03 3.78
N LYS A 12 -5.51 -9.07 3.81
CA LYS A 12 -5.12 -10.42 4.22
C LYS A 12 -4.05 -11.06 3.33
N ASP A 13 -4.15 -10.91 2.00
CA ASP A 13 -3.16 -11.46 1.09
C ASP A 13 -1.85 -10.65 1.10
N PHE A 14 -1.93 -9.36 1.39
CA PHE A 14 -0.74 -8.51 1.55
C PHE A 14 0.07 -8.85 2.82
N ILE A 15 -0.62 -9.23 3.92
CA ILE A 15 -0.02 -9.49 5.24
C ILE A 15 0.24 -11.00 5.47
N LYS A 16 -0.06 -11.86 4.49
CA LYS A 16 -0.17 -13.33 4.64
C LYS A 16 1.05 -14.05 5.23
N ASP A 17 2.25 -13.49 5.09
CA ASP A 17 3.52 -14.07 5.61
C ASP A 17 4.02 -13.44 6.93
N GLY A 18 3.30 -12.44 7.47
CA GLY A 18 3.51 -11.96 8.82
C GLY A 18 4.76 -11.09 9.04
N LEU A 19 4.73 -10.42 10.20
CA LEU A 19 5.77 -9.58 10.78
C LEU A 19 5.89 -8.17 10.21
N TYR A 20 5.25 -7.29 10.99
CA TYR A 20 5.53 -5.87 11.15
C TYR A 20 4.75 -4.90 10.26
N ALA A 21 3.46 -4.74 10.57
CA ALA A 21 2.72 -3.53 10.24
C ALA A 21 3.17 -2.42 11.20
N LYS A 22 4.28 -1.75 10.87
CA LYS A 22 4.60 -0.47 11.50
C LYS A 22 3.64 0.56 10.91
N GLU A 23 2.46 0.68 11.50
CA GLU A 23 1.47 1.73 11.18
C GLU A 23 1.97 3.10 11.69
N GLU A 24 3.25 3.44 11.49
CA GLU A 24 3.79 4.77 11.85
C GLU A 24 3.12 5.88 11.04
N TYR A 25 2.44 5.52 9.95
CA TYR A 25 1.68 6.43 9.10
C TYR A 25 0.30 5.84 8.79
N GLU A 26 -0.75 6.58 9.13
CA GLU A 26 -2.13 6.18 8.82
C GLU A 26 -2.29 5.91 7.32
N GLY A 27 -2.71 4.68 7.00
CA GLY A 27 -2.96 4.26 5.62
C GLY A 27 -1.75 3.68 4.88
N LEU A 28 -0.57 3.57 5.50
CA LEU A 28 0.57 2.84 4.93
C LEU A 28 0.72 1.47 5.60
N LEU A 29 0.87 0.45 4.78
CA LEU A 29 1.13 -0.91 5.20
C LEU A 29 2.49 -1.33 4.66
N VAL A 30 3.32 -1.84 5.56
CA VAL A 30 4.59 -2.48 5.21
C VAL A 30 4.46 -3.96 5.56
N SER A 31 4.85 -4.83 4.62
CA SER A 31 4.82 -6.27 4.80
C SER A 31 6.19 -6.84 4.49
N SER A 32 6.72 -7.65 5.39
CA SER A 32 8.03 -8.28 5.21
C SER A 32 7.87 -9.53 4.35
N ASP A 33 8.50 -9.55 3.18
CA ASP A 33 8.54 -10.71 2.30
C ASP A 33 9.84 -11.48 2.56
N MET A 34 9.76 -12.48 3.46
CA MET A 34 10.91 -13.32 3.78
C MET A 34 11.36 -14.20 2.61
N GLN A 35 10.47 -14.47 1.64
CA GLN A 35 10.83 -15.26 0.45
C GLN A 35 11.76 -14.46 -0.48
N GLN A 36 11.54 -13.14 -0.57
CA GLN A 36 12.32 -12.25 -1.41
C GLN A 36 13.41 -11.48 -0.64
N GLY A 37 13.38 -11.50 0.70
CA GLY A 37 14.28 -10.71 1.54
C GLY A 37 14.04 -9.20 1.44
N CYS A 38 12.81 -8.80 1.13
CA CYS A 38 12.42 -7.42 0.86
C CYS A 38 11.16 -7.02 1.65
N TYR A 39 10.91 -5.74 1.78
CA TYR A 39 9.70 -5.14 2.33
C TYR A 39 8.79 -4.67 1.20
N ASN A 40 7.56 -5.13 1.22
CA ASN A 40 6.50 -4.67 0.34
C ASN A 40 5.84 -3.43 0.95
N LEU A 41 5.65 -2.39 0.14
CA LEU A 41 4.95 -1.17 0.52
C LEU A 41 3.57 -1.16 -0.14
N GLY A 42 2.54 -1.04 0.69
CA GLY A 42 1.15 -0.99 0.29
C GLY A 42 0.44 0.21 0.89
N VAL A 43 -0.43 0.86 0.13
CA VAL A 43 -1.30 1.92 0.65
C VAL A 43 -2.69 1.34 0.88
N GLN A 44 -3.17 1.42 2.12
CA GLN A 44 -4.53 1.03 2.45
C GLN A 44 -5.50 2.04 1.83
N LEU A 45 -6.31 1.58 0.88
CA LEU A 45 -7.33 2.37 0.19
C LEU A 45 -8.70 2.25 0.86
N ALA A 46 -9.00 1.07 1.40
CA ALA A 46 -10.23 0.75 2.12
C ALA A 46 -9.94 -0.30 3.20
N GLU A 47 -10.95 -0.71 3.97
CA GLU A 47 -10.80 -1.64 5.10
C GLU A 47 -10.05 -2.94 4.74
N ASP A 48 -10.34 -3.52 3.57
CA ASP A 48 -9.70 -4.76 3.09
C ASP A 48 -8.97 -4.57 1.74
N GLN A 49 -8.77 -3.33 1.27
CA GLN A 49 -8.10 -3.07 -0.01
C GLN A 49 -6.77 -2.35 0.18
N VAL A 50 -5.71 -2.94 -0.36
CA VAL A 50 -4.35 -2.42 -0.30
C VAL A 50 -3.78 -2.31 -1.71
N LEU A 51 -3.36 -1.11 -2.08
CA LEU A 51 -2.65 -0.85 -3.32
C LEU A 51 -1.17 -1.11 -3.11
N PHE A 52 -0.62 -2.10 -3.80
CA PHE A 52 0.83 -2.31 -3.83
C PHE A 52 1.50 -1.18 -4.61
N VAL A 53 2.30 -0.34 -3.95
CA VAL A 53 2.94 0.82 -4.59
C VAL A 53 4.39 0.53 -4.94
N ASP A 54 5.10 -0.21 -4.10
CA ASP A 54 6.54 -0.43 -4.27
C ASP A 54 7.09 -1.58 -3.43
N GLN A 55 8.34 -1.92 -3.68
CA GLN A 55 9.14 -2.80 -2.84
C GLN A 55 10.44 -2.09 -2.43
N ALA A 56 10.89 -2.36 -1.21
CA ALA A 56 12.09 -1.82 -0.61
C ALA A 56 12.92 -2.94 0.02
N THR A 57 14.20 -2.72 0.24
CA THR A 57 15.05 -3.54 1.10
C THR A 57 15.24 -2.81 2.43
N GLU A 58 15.80 -3.49 3.43
CA GLU A 58 16.10 -2.87 4.73
C GLU A 58 16.95 -1.59 4.62
N SER A 59 17.84 -1.55 3.63
CA SER A 59 18.74 -0.42 3.42
C SER A 59 18.05 0.83 2.83
N ASN A 60 16.91 0.68 2.14
CA ASN A 60 16.23 1.78 1.46
C ASN A 60 14.77 2.00 1.88
N ILE A 61 14.24 1.19 2.81
CA ILE A 61 12.86 1.31 3.30
C ILE A 61 12.58 2.72 3.84
N ASN A 62 13.49 3.31 4.62
CA ASN A 62 13.30 4.65 5.17
C ASN A 62 13.16 5.73 4.07
N GLU A 63 13.97 5.67 3.02
CA GLU A 63 13.90 6.61 1.89
C GLU A 63 12.58 6.44 1.10
N LYS A 64 12.19 5.19 0.87
CA LYS A 64 10.93 4.84 0.20
C LYS A 64 9.72 5.30 1.00
N LEU A 65 9.73 5.11 2.33
CA LEU A 65 8.69 5.61 3.22
C LEU A 65 8.56 7.13 3.11
N GLN A 66 9.66 7.89 3.22
CA GLN A 66 9.59 9.35 3.11
C GLN A 66 9.09 9.84 1.74
N THR A 67 9.33 9.07 0.68
CA THR A 67 8.82 9.36 -0.66
C THR A 67 7.33 9.09 -0.80
N TRP A 68 6.84 7.98 -0.23
CA TRP A 68 5.46 7.52 -0.40
C TRP A 68 4.49 8.13 0.62
N VAL A 69 4.94 8.44 1.84
CA VAL A 69 4.14 9.07 2.90
C VAL A 69 3.32 10.28 2.40
N PRO A 70 3.91 11.29 1.73
CA PRO A 70 3.14 12.43 1.22
C PRO A 70 2.17 12.06 0.08
N GLN A 71 2.40 10.94 -0.61
CA GLN A 71 1.57 10.48 -1.74
C GLN A 71 0.37 9.63 -1.28
N ILE A 72 0.42 9.03 -0.08
CA ILE A 72 -0.68 8.23 0.50
C ILE A 72 -2.00 8.98 0.42
N GLN A 73 -2.02 10.23 0.91
CA GLN A 73 -3.25 11.03 0.94
C GLN A 73 -3.81 11.33 -0.45
N THR A 74 -2.93 11.45 -1.46
CA THR A 74 -3.34 11.66 -2.85
C THR A 74 -3.92 10.37 -3.43
N LEU A 75 -3.26 9.22 -3.19
CA LEU A 75 -3.73 7.91 -3.64
C LEU A 75 -5.07 7.54 -2.99
N GLN A 76 -5.18 7.72 -1.68
CA GLN A 76 -6.43 7.52 -0.96
C GLN A 76 -7.52 8.43 -1.50
N ARG A 77 -7.27 9.72 -1.73
CA ARG A 77 -8.25 10.61 -2.35
C ARG A 77 -8.65 10.14 -3.75
N GLN A 78 -7.71 9.79 -4.61
CA GLN A 78 -8.01 9.31 -5.98
C GLN A 78 -8.86 8.04 -5.99
N HIS A 79 -8.56 7.08 -5.10
CA HIS A 79 -9.31 5.83 -5.00
C HIS A 79 -10.63 5.99 -4.24
N ASN A 80 -10.71 6.88 -3.26
CA ASN A 80 -11.94 7.19 -2.52
C ASN A 80 -12.92 8.01 -3.40
N VAL A 81 -12.43 8.85 -4.32
CA VAL A 81 -13.25 9.50 -5.36
C VAL A 81 -13.94 8.46 -6.25
N LYS A 82 -13.32 7.28 -6.49
CA LYS A 82 -13.98 6.16 -7.19
C LYS A 82 -15.07 5.47 -6.35
N ASN A 83 -15.08 5.64 -5.02
CA ASN A 83 -16.08 5.06 -4.14
C ASN A 83 -17.26 6.00 -3.85
N ASN A 84 -17.25 7.24 -4.38
CA ASN A 84 -18.36 8.17 -4.28
C ASN A 84 -18.60 9.01 -5.54
N SER A 85 -18.60 8.37 -6.71
CA SER A 85 -19.20 8.93 -7.92
C SER A 85 -20.44 8.15 -8.36
N GLY A 86 -21.23 7.72 -7.37
CA GLY A 86 -22.67 7.55 -7.56
C GLY A 86 -23.35 8.92 -7.59
N ASN A 87 -23.12 9.70 -8.65
CA ASN A 87 -24.01 10.82 -8.97
C ASN A 87 -23.98 11.12 -10.47
N TYR A 88 -24.54 10.20 -11.26
CA TYR A 88 -25.17 10.57 -12.52
C TYR A 88 -26.41 11.39 -12.16
N ALA A 89 -26.22 12.68 -11.94
CA ALA A 89 -27.30 13.64 -11.86
C ALA A 89 -27.62 14.12 -13.28
N ARG A 90 -28.86 13.83 -13.69
CA ARG A 90 -29.64 14.28 -14.86
C ARG A 90 -29.53 13.47 -16.14
#